data_AF-A0A973IJ41-F1
#
_entry.id   AF-A0A973IJ41-F1
#
_cell.length_a   1.000
_cell.length_b   1.000
_cell.length_c   1.000
_cell.angle_alpha   90.00
_cell.angle_beta   90.00
_cell.angle_gamma   90.00
#
_symmetry.space_group_name_H-M   'P 1'
#
loop_
_entity.id
_entity.type
_entity.pdbx_description
1 polymer ?
#
loop_
_entity_poly.entity_id
_entity_poly.type
_entity_poly.pdbx_seq_one_letter_code
_entity_poly.pdbx_strand_id
1 'polypeptide(L)'
;ASRLMNHRQEPFVEMHPADAESHGIADQQLVELDGVGGRYRARARLAKGQRRGELFAPMHWNDAFSGQAKIGGLIAPITDPISGQPESKQGAVSLKPLETAWEATLIVAGDLAGTVDPRDDCAYWTRIPMAHSLRWQLAGEPALENRDWLAWAESRLPLPATQWSRDSARGRLRASGLEAGRLRWWLMVGPPAALPALHWLDACFARGPDASLDPTTRRRILAGCASGARDQGAIVCSCHQVGQRSIVEAVRAGDASVEALGARLACGTQCGSCLPELKSLLEEESAHVSV
;
A
#
# COMPACT_ATOMS: atom_id res chain seq x y z
N ALA A 1 6.36 -11.71 10.36
CA ALA A 1 5.28 -11.02 9.62
C ALA A 1 5.84 -10.04 8.58
N SER A 2 6.71 -9.09 8.97
CA SER A 2 7.24 -8.03 8.09
C SER A 2 7.81 -8.53 6.75
N ARG A 3 8.67 -9.57 6.73
CA ARG A 3 9.20 -10.12 5.47
C ARG A 3 8.16 -10.66 4.49
N LEU A 4 7.05 -11.23 4.97
CA LEU A 4 6.00 -11.82 4.12
C LEU A 4 5.10 -10.74 3.48
N MET A 5 4.92 -9.61 4.15
CA MET A 5 4.06 -8.51 3.69
C MET A 5 4.78 -7.53 2.76
N ASN A 6 6.07 -7.72 2.51
CA ASN A 6 6.86 -6.83 1.65
C ASN A 6 6.38 -6.82 0.18
N HIS A 7 5.86 -7.95 -0.33
CA HIS A 7 5.43 -8.08 -1.73
C HIS A 7 3.98 -7.66 -1.98
N ARG A 8 3.11 -7.80 -0.98
CA ARG A 8 1.67 -7.49 -1.08
C ARG A 8 1.23 -6.87 0.23
N GLN A 9 1.17 -5.54 0.24
CA GLN A 9 0.98 -4.74 1.45
C GLN A 9 -0.49 -4.50 1.78
N GLU A 10 -1.38 -4.56 0.77
CA GLU A 10 -2.82 -4.33 0.89
C GLU A 10 -3.61 -5.44 0.19
N PRO A 11 -4.82 -5.77 0.67
CA PRO A 11 -5.76 -6.59 -0.08
C PRO A 11 -6.04 -5.99 -1.45
N PHE A 12 -6.16 -6.85 -2.46
CA PHE A 12 -6.41 -6.45 -3.83
C PHE A 12 -7.39 -7.39 -4.53
N VAL A 13 -8.04 -6.87 -5.58
CA VAL A 13 -8.82 -7.62 -6.55
C VAL A 13 -8.24 -7.36 -7.94
N GLU A 14 -7.79 -8.43 -8.60
CA GLU A 14 -7.40 -8.41 -10.00
C GLU A 14 -8.63 -8.52 -10.89
N MET A 15 -8.72 -7.64 -11.90
CA MET A 15 -9.81 -7.59 -12.87
C MET A 15 -9.30 -7.18 -14.24
N HIS A 16 -10.03 -7.56 -15.29
CA HIS A 16 -9.68 -7.16 -16.65
C HIS A 16 -9.96 -5.65 -16.85
N PRO A 17 -9.10 -4.89 -17.57
CA PRO A 17 -9.28 -3.45 -17.77
C PRO A 17 -10.64 -3.04 -18.34
N ALA A 18 -11.20 -3.83 -19.27
CA ALA A 18 -12.54 -3.59 -19.82
C ALA A 18 -13.68 -3.70 -18.79
N ASP A 19 -13.56 -4.60 -17.80
CA ASP A 19 -14.57 -4.71 -16.74
C ASP A 19 -14.44 -3.54 -15.76
N ALA A 20 -13.21 -3.09 -15.51
CA ALA A 20 -12.95 -1.91 -14.69
C ALA A 20 -13.54 -0.65 -15.35
N GLU A 21 -13.32 -0.47 -16.66
CA GLU A 21 -13.90 0.62 -17.44
C GLU A 21 -15.43 0.62 -17.39
N SER A 22 -16.08 -0.53 -17.56
CA SER A 22 -17.54 -0.63 -17.50
C SER A 22 -18.13 -0.32 -16.12
N HIS A 23 -17.33 -0.43 -15.06
CA HIS A 23 -17.73 -0.12 -13.67
C HIS A 23 -17.16 1.22 -13.17
N GLY A 24 -16.46 1.99 -14.02
CA GLY A 24 -15.86 3.27 -13.64
C GLY A 24 -14.74 3.14 -12.59
N ILE A 25 -13.98 2.05 -12.64
CA ILE A 25 -12.91 1.73 -11.68
C ILE A 25 -11.54 2.02 -12.30
N ALA A 26 -10.75 2.84 -11.61
CA ALA A 26 -9.34 3.07 -11.95
C ALA A 26 -8.40 2.07 -11.25
N ASP A 27 -7.19 1.91 -11.78
CA ASP A 27 -6.15 1.11 -11.10
C ASP A 27 -5.83 1.71 -9.71
N GLN A 28 -5.59 0.85 -8.72
CA GLN A 28 -5.39 1.20 -7.30
C GLN A 28 -6.58 1.88 -6.61
N GLN A 29 -7.72 2.06 -7.27
CA GLN A 29 -8.92 2.57 -6.60
C GLN A 29 -9.43 1.53 -5.60
N LEU A 30 -9.97 2.00 -4.47
CA LEU A 30 -10.65 1.10 -3.54
C LEU A 30 -11.99 0.65 -4.14
N VAL A 31 -12.27 -0.65 -4.00
CA VAL A 31 -13.50 -1.27 -4.47
C VAL A 31 -14.15 -2.05 -3.33
N GLU A 32 -15.46 -2.24 -3.43
CA GLU A 32 -16.23 -3.13 -2.58
C GLU A 32 -16.86 -4.23 -3.44
N LEU A 33 -16.70 -5.47 -2.96
CA LEU A 33 -17.45 -6.62 -3.44
C LEU A 33 -18.51 -6.97 -2.41
N ASP A 34 -19.75 -7.20 -2.86
CA ASP A 34 -20.79 -7.80 -2.03
C ASP A 34 -21.07 -9.23 -2.53
N GLY A 35 -21.07 -10.18 -1.61
CA GLY A 35 -21.39 -11.58 -1.84
C GLY A 35 -22.39 -12.09 -0.81
N VAL A 36 -22.75 -13.37 -0.90
CA VAL A 36 -23.78 -13.97 -0.03
C VAL A 36 -23.41 -13.90 1.45
N GLY A 37 -22.13 -14.07 1.79
CA GLY A 37 -21.67 -14.08 3.18
C GLY A 37 -21.18 -12.72 3.71
N GLY A 38 -21.23 -11.65 2.91
CA GLY A 38 -20.87 -10.30 3.35
C GLY A 38 -20.08 -9.49 2.33
N ARG A 39 -19.18 -8.65 2.85
CA ARG A 39 -18.44 -7.63 2.08
C ARG A 39 -16.94 -7.90 2.03
N TYR A 40 -16.32 -7.44 0.95
CA TYR A 40 -14.88 -7.44 0.78
C TYR A 40 -14.40 -6.11 0.20
N ARG A 41 -13.43 -5.47 0.85
CA ARG A 41 -12.85 -4.18 0.47
C ARG A 41 -11.37 -4.33 0.17
N ALA A 42 -10.93 -3.79 -0.96
CA ALA A 42 -9.59 -3.99 -1.46
C ALA A 42 -9.23 -2.97 -2.56
N ARG A 43 -7.95 -2.94 -2.96
CA ARG A 43 -7.48 -2.19 -4.12
C ARG A 43 -7.77 -2.92 -5.43
N ALA A 44 -8.30 -2.21 -6.42
CA ALA A 44 -8.36 -2.72 -7.78
C ALA A 44 -6.94 -2.84 -8.35
N ARG A 45 -6.68 -3.94 -9.05
CA ARG A 45 -5.48 -4.15 -9.85
C ARG A 45 -5.89 -4.55 -11.26
N LEU A 46 -5.55 -3.74 -12.24
CA LEU A 46 -5.91 -4.03 -13.63
C LEU A 46 -4.91 -5.01 -14.23
N ALA A 47 -5.40 -6.16 -14.68
CA ALA A 47 -4.57 -7.22 -15.25
C ALA A 47 -5.18 -7.74 -16.55
N LYS A 48 -4.48 -7.56 -17.68
CA LYS A 48 -4.93 -8.06 -19.00
C LYS A 48 -5.04 -9.59 -19.06
N GLY A 49 -4.27 -10.29 -18.23
CA GLY A 49 -4.32 -11.75 -18.10
C GLY A 49 -5.55 -12.28 -17.35
N GLN A 50 -6.27 -11.41 -16.64
CA GLN A 50 -7.51 -11.78 -15.97
C GLN A 50 -8.64 -11.91 -17.00
N ARG A 51 -9.45 -12.97 -16.89
CA ARG A 51 -10.59 -13.18 -17.80
C ARG A 51 -11.66 -12.12 -17.56
N ARG A 52 -12.27 -11.66 -18.65
CA ARG A 52 -13.42 -10.72 -18.58
C ARG A 52 -14.59 -11.37 -17.87
N GLY A 53 -15.23 -10.64 -16.96
CA GLY A 53 -16.31 -11.11 -16.11
C GLY A 53 -15.87 -11.94 -14.91
N GLU A 54 -14.56 -12.16 -14.72
CA GLU A 54 -14.00 -12.88 -13.58
C GLU A 54 -13.09 -11.97 -12.75
N LEU A 55 -13.17 -12.11 -11.43
CA LEU A 55 -12.30 -11.42 -10.47
C LEU A 55 -11.37 -12.42 -9.78
N PHE A 56 -10.16 -11.99 -9.45
CA PHE A 56 -9.24 -12.76 -8.62
C PHE A 56 -8.86 -12.00 -7.35
N ALA A 57 -8.96 -12.65 -6.19
CA ALA A 57 -8.54 -12.08 -4.92
C ALA A 57 -7.84 -13.15 -4.04
N PRO A 58 -6.68 -12.86 -3.43
CA PRO A 58 -5.97 -13.83 -2.61
C PRO A 58 -6.63 -14.03 -1.24
N MET A 59 -6.54 -15.26 -0.72
CA MET A 59 -7.12 -15.64 0.58
C MET A 59 -6.27 -15.32 1.83
N HIS A 60 -5.15 -14.60 1.68
CA HIS A 60 -4.15 -14.46 2.74
C HIS A 60 -4.44 -13.39 3.80
N TRP A 61 -5.59 -12.74 3.72
CA TRP A 61 -5.96 -11.60 4.57
C TRP A 61 -6.91 -12.02 5.70
N ASN A 62 -6.77 -11.37 6.85
CA ASN A 62 -7.60 -11.60 8.02
C ASN A 62 -7.83 -10.30 8.81
N ASP A 63 -8.76 -10.35 9.77
CA ASP A 63 -9.22 -9.19 10.53
C ASP A 63 -8.18 -8.63 11.50
N ALA A 64 -7.03 -9.28 11.66
CA ALA A 64 -5.91 -8.71 12.41
C ALA A 64 -5.07 -7.75 11.54
N PHE A 65 -5.15 -7.85 10.22
CA PHE A 65 -4.34 -7.05 9.30
C PHE A 65 -5.14 -6.18 8.34
N SER A 66 -6.41 -6.48 8.08
CA SER A 66 -7.25 -5.61 7.25
C SER A 66 -8.72 -5.73 7.61
N GLY A 67 -9.45 -4.62 7.47
CA GLY A 67 -10.91 -4.59 7.62
C GLY A 67 -11.60 -5.13 6.39
N GLN A 68 -12.61 -6.00 6.57
CA GLN A 68 -13.45 -6.52 5.48
C GLN A 68 -12.62 -7.11 4.33
N ALA A 69 -11.58 -7.91 4.60
CA ALA A 69 -10.69 -8.46 3.57
C ALA A 69 -10.64 -9.99 3.56
N LYS A 70 -11.63 -10.67 4.14
CA LYS A 70 -11.71 -12.13 4.16
C LYS A 70 -12.48 -12.64 2.95
N ILE A 71 -11.77 -13.06 1.90
CA ILE A 71 -12.41 -13.49 0.65
C ILE A 71 -13.35 -14.69 0.83
N GLY A 72 -13.02 -15.61 1.75
CA GLY A 72 -13.87 -16.77 2.05
C GLY A 72 -15.24 -16.38 2.63
N GLY A 73 -15.38 -15.17 3.17
CA GLY A 73 -16.66 -14.63 3.61
C GLY A 73 -17.58 -14.19 2.47
N LEU A 74 -17.10 -14.04 1.23
CA LEU A 74 -17.97 -13.68 0.10
C LEU A 74 -18.74 -14.87 -0.47
N ILE A 75 -18.20 -16.07 -0.32
CA ILE A 75 -18.67 -17.29 -1.00
C ILE A 75 -19.67 -18.03 -0.10
N ALA A 76 -20.66 -18.66 -0.72
CA ALA A 76 -21.61 -19.50 0.00
C ALA A 76 -20.91 -20.74 0.62
N PRO A 77 -21.23 -21.14 1.86
CA PRO A 77 -20.61 -22.27 2.53
C PRO A 77 -21.20 -23.61 2.04
N ILE A 78 -21.03 -23.90 0.76
CA ILE A 78 -21.51 -25.13 0.13
C ILE A 78 -20.42 -26.18 0.24
N THR A 79 -20.76 -27.36 0.74
CA THR A 79 -19.86 -28.52 0.81
C THR A 79 -20.36 -29.65 -0.07
N ASP A 80 -19.42 -30.41 -0.64
CA ASP A 80 -19.75 -31.67 -1.31
C ASP A 80 -20.36 -32.66 -0.28
N PRO A 81 -21.56 -33.18 -0.50
CA PRO A 81 -22.24 -34.08 0.43
C PRO A 81 -21.49 -35.40 0.68
N ILE A 82 -20.56 -35.79 -0.20
CA ILE A 82 -19.78 -37.03 -0.05
C ILE A 82 -18.48 -36.77 0.70
N SER A 83 -17.64 -35.84 0.21
CA SER A 83 -16.32 -35.60 0.81
C SER A 83 -16.31 -34.58 1.94
N GLY A 84 -17.33 -33.72 2.04
CA GLY A 84 -17.36 -32.57 2.95
C GLY A 84 -16.46 -31.40 2.52
N GLN A 85 -15.82 -31.47 1.35
CA GLN A 85 -14.94 -30.39 0.87
C GLN A 85 -15.74 -29.15 0.44
N PRO A 86 -15.28 -27.92 0.76
CA PRO A 86 -15.98 -26.69 0.41
C PRO A 86 -15.78 -26.28 -1.06
N GLU A 87 -16.84 -25.78 -1.69
CA GLU A 87 -16.76 -25.07 -2.98
C GLU A 87 -16.24 -23.64 -2.74
N SER A 88 -14.93 -23.46 -2.88
CA SER A 88 -14.24 -22.20 -2.61
C SER A 88 -13.60 -21.57 -3.85
N LYS A 89 -13.81 -22.16 -5.04
CA LYS A 89 -13.12 -21.73 -6.27
C LYS A 89 -13.91 -20.71 -7.07
N GLN A 90 -15.22 -20.63 -6.88
CA GLN A 90 -16.08 -19.69 -7.60
C GLN A 90 -17.27 -19.25 -6.75
N GLY A 91 -17.68 -18.00 -6.94
CA GLY A 91 -18.93 -17.46 -6.41
C GLY A 91 -19.24 -16.12 -7.05
N ALA A 92 -20.54 -15.84 -7.22
CA ALA A 92 -21.01 -14.59 -7.78
C ALA A 92 -20.92 -13.47 -6.74
N VAL A 93 -20.43 -12.32 -7.17
CA VAL A 93 -20.32 -11.09 -6.36
C VAL A 93 -20.76 -9.91 -7.21
N SER A 94 -21.24 -8.84 -6.58
CA SER A 94 -21.32 -7.53 -7.22
C SER A 94 -19.98 -6.80 -7.04
N LEU A 95 -19.69 -5.85 -7.93
CA LEU A 95 -18.51 -5.00 -7.88
C LEU A 95 -18.94 -3.55 -7.97
N LYS A 96 -18.43 -2.71 -7.07
CA LYS A 96 -18.60 -1.25 -7.14
C LYS A 96 -17.35 -0.52 -6.64
N PRO A 97 -17.09 0.72 -7.10
CA PRO A 97 -16.15 1.61 -6.44
C PRO A 97 -16.51 1.79 -4.96
N LEU A 98 -15.51 1.83 -4.08
CA LEU A 98 -15.70 2.28 -2.71
C LEU A 98 -15.57 3.80 -2.70
N GLU A 99 -16.65 4.49 -2.37
CA GLU A 99 -16.63 5.96 -2.24
C GLU A 99 -15.82 6.37 -1.00
N THR A 100 -14.74 7.11 -1.23
CA THR A 100 -13.87 7.61 -0.17
C THR A 100 -13.61 9.10 -0.39
N ALA A 101 -13.82 9.93 0.64
CA ALA A 101 -13.47 11.35 0.56
C ALA A 101 -12.00 11.62 0.91
N TRP A 102 -11.37 10.70 1.63
CA TRP A 102 -10.00 10.84 2.04
C TRP A 102 -9.29 9.50 2.09
N GLU A 103 -7.98 9.57 1.89
CA GLU A 103 -7.04 8.50 2.14
C GLU A 103 -5.93 9.02 3.04
N ALA A 104 -5.42 8.15 3.92
CA ALA A 104 -4.34 8.49 4.82
C ALA A 104 -3.38 7.33 5.04
N THR A 105 -2.11 7.68 5.23
CA THR A 105 -1.07 6.75 5.66
C THR A 105 -0.50 7.23 6.98
N LEU A 106 -0.66 6.42 8.01
CA LEU A 106 -0.09 6.65 9.34
C LEU A 106 1.02 5.64 9.56
N ILE A 107 2.19 6.09 10.01
CA ILE A 107 3.30 5.23 10.42
C ILE A 107 3.65 5.55 11.86
N VAL A 108 3.68 4.52 12.71
CA VAL A 108 3.92 4.64 14.16
C VAL A 108 5.14 3.80 14.52
N ALA A 109 6.00 4.32 15.40
CA ALA A 109 7.15 3.57 15.90
C ALA A 109 6.72 2.20 16.47
N GLY A 110 7.53 1.17 16.25
CA GLY A 110 7.16 -0.21 16.63
C GLY A 110 6.87 -0.39 18.11
N ASP A 111 7.54 0.37 18.98
CA ASP A 111 7.32 0.36 20.44
C ASP A 111 6.02 1.07 20.88
N LEU A 112 5.41 1.88 20.00
CA LEU A 112 4.12 2.55 20.22
C LEU A 112 2.97 1.90 19.45
N ALA A 113 3.26 0.91 18.60
CA ALA A 113 2.27 0.30 17.70
C ALA A 113 1.05 -0.28 18.44
N GLY A 114 1.23 -0.76 19.68
CA GLY A 114 0.15 -1.31 20.52
C GLY A 114 -0.72 -0.27 21.22
N THR A 115 -0.34 1.02 21.19
CA THR A 115 -1.08 2.09 21.89
C THR A 115 -1.93 2.93 20.94
N VAL A 116 -1.84 2.70 19.63
CA VAL A 116 -2.52 3.49 18.60
C VAL A 116 -3.50 2.62 17.83
N ASP A 117 -4.77 3.03 17.83
CA ASP A 117 -5.82 2.44 17.01
C ASP A 117 -6.53 3.53 16.18
N PRO A 118 -6.22 3.63 14.88
CA PRO A 118 -6.77 4.67 14.03
C PRO A 118 -8.06 4.22 13.30
N ARG A 119 -8.61 3.03 13.61
CA ARG A 119 -9.66 2.40 12.82
C ARG A 119 -11.04 3.05 12.92
N ASP A 120 -11.27 3.89 13.92
CA ASP A 120 -12.56 4.56 14.09
C ASP A 120 -12.88 5.43 12.87
N ASP A 121 -14.14 5.34 12.44
CA ASP A 121 -14.70 6.01 11.26
C ASP A 121 -13.93 5.77 9.94
N CYS A 122 -13.19 4.67 9.84
CA CYS A 122 -12.55 4.25 8.60
C CYS A 122 -13.46 3.29 7.83
N ALA A 123 -13.73 3.61 6.56
CA ALA A 123 -14.35 2.69 5.63
C ALA A 123 -13.38 1.57 5.25
N TYR A 124 -12.09 1.89 5.14
CA TYR A 124 -11.05 0.95 4.78
C TYR A 124 -9.87 1.11 5.72
N TRP A 125 -9.28 0.00 6.13
CA TRP A 125 -8.02 0.01 6.85
C TRP A 125 -7.22 -1.26 6.57
N THR A 126 -5.89 -1.09 6.45
CA THR A 126 -4.92 -2.18 6.43
C THR A 126 -3.74 -1.84 7.35
N ARG A 127 -3.32 -2.81 8.16
CA ARG A 127 -2.20 -2.75 9.10
C ARG A 127 -1.02 -3.53 8.54
N ILE A 128 0.12 -2.86 8.38
CA ILE A 128 1.31 -3.35 7.67
C ILE A 128 2.52 -3.23 8.58
N PRO A 129 2.98 -4.33 9.23
CA PRO A 129 4.20 -4.33 10.02
C PRO A 129 5.43 -4.10 9.14
N MET A 130 6.25 -3.12 9.49
CA MET A 130 7.51 -2.79 8.84
C MET A 130 8.70 -3.30 9.68
N ALA A 131 9.93 -2.90 9.35
CA ALA A 131 11.11 -3.35 10.10
C ALA A 131 11.23 -2.62 11.45
N HIS A 132 10.91 -1.32 11.50
CA HIS A 132 11.05 -0.48 12.69
C HIS A 132 9.75 0.21 13.13
N SER A 133 8.70 0.06 12.33
CA SER A 133 7.44 0.76 12.51
C SER A 133 6.23 -0.11 12.14
N LEU A 134 5.04 0.41 12.42
CA LEU A 134 3.76 -0.12 11.97
C LEU A 134 3.11 0.91 11.06
N ARG A 135 2.81 0.54 9.82
CA ARG A 135 2.02 1.35 8.89
C ARG A 135 0.55 0.98 8.97
N TRP A 136 -0.29 1.99 8.91
CA TRP A 136 -1.71 1.90 8.65
C TRP A 136 -2.01 2.62 7.34
N GLN A 137 -2.67 1.93 6.42
CA GLN A 137 -3.35 2.56 5.29
C GLN A 137 -4.82 2.69 5.64
N LEU A 138 -5.39 3.87 5.45
CA LEU A 138 -6.74 4.22 5.88
C LEU A 138 -7.48 4.93 4.75
N ALA A 139 -8.79 4.75 4.69
CA ALA A 139 -9.69 5.59 3.92
C ALA A 139 -11.05 5.70 4.63
N GLY A 140 -11.78 6.77 4.38
CA GLY A 140 -13.09 6.99 5.00
C GLY A 140 -14.12 7.64 4.09
N GLU A 141 -15.36 7.54 4.52
CA GLU A 141 -16.54 7.93 3.76
C GLU A 141 -16.71 9.46 3.68
N PRO A 142 -17.49 9.97 2.70
CA PRO A 142 -17.67 11.40 2.45
C PRO A 142 -18.13 12.28 3.63
N ALA A 143 -18.82 11.70 4.61
CA ALA A 143 -19.26 12.43 5.81
C ALA A 143 -18.12 13.09 6.59
N LEU A 144 -16.87 12.66 6.37
CA LEU A 144 -15.67 13.14 7.06
C LEU A 144 -14.67 13.84 6.14
N GLU A 145 -15.10 14.29 4.95
CA GLU A 145 -14.24 15.01 3.99
C GLU A 145 -13.50 16.19 4.63
N ASN A 146 -14.19 16.96 5.49
CA ASN A 146 -13.66 18.15 6.14
C ASN A 146 -13.09 17.91 7.55
N ARG A 147 -12.69 16.67 7.86
CA ARG A 147 -12.07 16.34 9.16
C ARG A 147 -10.81 17.19 9.40
N ASP A 148 -10.69 17.78 10.59
CA ASP A 148 -9.42 18.37 11.02
C ASP A 148 -8.44 17.27 11.44
N TRP A 149 -7.59 16.89 10.50
CA TRP A 149 -6.62 15.83 10.67
C TRP A 149 -5.50 16.15 11.67
N LEU A 150 -5.21 17.43 11.92
CA LEU A 150 -4.21 17.78 12.93
C LEU A 150 -4.81 17.62 14.32
N ALA A 151 -6.05 18.09 14.53
CA ALA A 151 -6.77 17.86 15.79
C ALA A 151 -7.05 16.37 16.03
N TRP A 152 -7.35 15.61 14.98
CA TRP A 152 -7.44 14.15 15.05
C TRP A 152 -6.11 13.54 15.50
N ALA A 153 -4.97 13.97 14.92
CA ALA A 153 -3.66 13.45 15.31
C ALA A 153 -3.33 13.78 16.78
N GLU A 154 -3.62 15.00 17.24
CA GLU A 154 -3.40 15.42 18.62
C GLU A 154 -4.26 14.66 19.64
N SER A 155 -5.47 14.24 19.26
CA SER A 155 -6.37 13.48 20.14
C SER A 155 -6.11 11.98 20.15
N ARG A 156 -5.50 11.43 19.09
CA ARG A 156 -5.40 9.96 18.87
C ARG A 156 -3.98 9.42 18.94
N LEU A 157 -2.97 10.26 18.74
CA LEU A 157 -1.56 9.84 18.74
C LEU A 157 -0.91 10.17 20.09
N PRO A 158 0.06 9.35 20.53
CA PRO A 158 0.61 9.43 21.89
C PRO A 158 1.40 10.71 22.18
N LEU A 159 1.69 11.52 21.16
CA LEU A 159 2.51 12.72 21.24
C LEU A 159 1.93 13.79 20.31
N PRO A 160 2.02 15.08 20.68
CA PRO A 160 1.55 16.17 19.83
C PRO A 160 2.38 16.28 18.54
N ALA A 161 1.80 16.89 17.52
CA ALA A 161 2.50 17.19 16.28
C ALA A 161 3.62 18.20 16.55
N THR A 162 4.84 17.86 16.15
CA THR A 162 6.01 18.77 16.29
C THR A 162 6.36 19.51 15.00
N GLN A 163 5.88 18.99 13.87
CA GLN A 163 6.02 19.62 12.56
C GLN A 163 4.84 19.19 11.68
N TRP A 164 4.28 20.12 10.92
CA TRP A 164 3.19 19.85 9.97
C TRP A 164 3.20 20.81 8.79
N SER A 165 2.59 20.38 7.69
CA SER A 165 2.37 21.12 6.45
C SER A 165 0.98 20.76 5.95
N ARG A 166 0.14 21.78 5.75
CA ARG A 166 -1.26 21.63 5.35
C ARG A 166 -1.48 22.38 4.04
N ASP A 167 -2.10 21.71 3.07
CA ASP A 167 -2.67 22.33 1.86
C ASP A 167 -4.18 22.14 1.94
N SER A 168 -4.85 23.09 2.60
CA SER A 168 -6.30 23.04 2.83
C SER A 168 -7.10 23.05 1.53
N ALA A 169 -6.58 23.69 0.47
CA ALA A 169 -7.25 23.75 -0.83
C ALA A 169 -7.33 22.37 -1.51
N ARG A 170 -6.41 21.45 -1.17
CA ARG A 170 -6.38 20.08 -1.70
C ARG A 170 -6.69 19.02 -0.63
N GLY A 171 -7.11 19.43 0.57
CA GLY A 171 -7.35 18.51 1.69
C GLY A 171 -6.13 17.70 2.12
N ARG A 172 -4.90 18.19 1.86
CA ARG A 172 -3.67 17.44 2.16
C ARG A 172 -3.06 17.86 3.49
N LEU A 173 -2.55 16.87 4.22
CA LEU A 173 -1.78 17.08 5.44
C LEU A 173 -0.53 16.19 5.40
N ARG A 174 0.59 16.73 5.88
CA ARG A 174 1.71 15.94 6.37
C ARG A 174 2.06 16.42 7.76
N ALA A 175 2.16 15.51 8.71
CA ALA A 175 2.49 15.83 10.11
C ALA A 175 3.37 14.74 10.71
N SER A 176 4.18 15.10 11.71
CA SER A 176 4.92 14.12 12.51
C SER A 176 5.15 14.56 13.95
N GLY A 177 5.13 13.58 14.84
CA GLY A 177 5.51 13.72 16.25
C GLY A 177 6.94 13.27 16.44
N LEU A 178 7.78 14.18 16.94
CA LEU A 178 9.14 13.88 17.36
C LEU A 178 9.26 14.00 18.88
N GLU A 179 9.99 13.08 19.50
CA GLU A 179 10.29 13.12 20.93
C GLU A 179 11.79 12.93 21.11
N ALA A 180 12.43 13.84 21.85
CA ALA A 180 13.89 13.89 22.00
C ALA A 180 14.64 13.80 20.65
N GLY A 181 14.08 14.37 19.58
CA GLY A 181 14.65 14.35 18.24
C GLY A 181 14.47 13.04 17.46
N ARG A 182 13.74 12.04 17.99
CA ARG A 182 13.41 10.78 17.31
C ARG A 182 12.02 10.86 16.69
N LEU A 183 11.82 10.26 15.51
CA LEU A 183 10.50 10.16 14.89
C LEU A 183 9.67 9.10 15.62
N ARG A 184 8.50 9.48 16.15
CA ARG A 184 7.60 8.59 16.89
C ARG A 184 6.35 8.23 16.09
N TRP A 185 5.86 9.16 15.28
CA TRP A 185 4.82 8.89 14.29
C TRP A 185 4.90 9.88 13.11
N TRP A 186 4.37 9.48 11.97
CA TRP A 186 4.22 10.28 10.77
C TRP A 186 2.86 10.02 10.12
N LEU A 187 2.16 11.08 9.75
CA LEU A 187 0.85 11.04 9.11
C LEU A 187 0.89 11.79 7.79
N MET A 188 0.38 11.16 6.73
CA MET A 188 0.00 11.82 5.48
C MET A 188 -1.47 11.62 5.21
N VAL A 189 -2.15 12.69 4.82
CA VAL A 189 -3.51 12.67 4.27
C VAL A 189 -3.41 13.12 2.82
N GLY A 190 -3.89 12.27 1.92
CA GLY A 190 -3.76 12.43 0.48
C GLY A 190 -3.66 11.09 -0.25
N PRO A 191 -3.57 11.12 -1.58
CA PRO A 191 -3.57 9.90 -2.38
C PRO A 191 -2.30 9.06 -2.14
N PRO A 192 -2.39 7.72 -2.12
CA PRO A 192 -1.23 6.84 -1.96
C PRO A 192 -0.11 7.08 -2.99
N ALA A 193 -0.46 7.54 -4.19
CA ALA A 193 0.50 7.88 -5.24
C ALA A 193 1.46 9.03 -4.86
N ALA A 194 1.15 9.80 -3.82
CA ALA A 194 2.00 10.88 -3.30
C ALA A 194 2.91 10.45 -2.14
N LEU A 195 2.91 9.16 -1.77
CA LEU A 195 3.74 8.64 -0.69
C LEU A 195 5.25 8.75 -1.02
N PRO A 196 6.10 9.07 -0.03
CA PRO A 196 7.54 8.94 -0.19
C PRO A 196 7.94 7.47 -0.31
N ALA A 197 9.22 7.25 -0.60
CA ALA A 197 9.87 5.97 -0.41
C ALA A 197 9.73 5.50 1.06
N LEU A 198 8.75 4.62 1.31
CA LEU A 198 8.36 4.17 2.66
C LEU A 198 9.49 3.44 3.38
N HIS A 199 10.37 2.76 2.66
CA HIS A 199 11.54 2.09 3.25
C HIS A 199 12.49 3.08 3.93
N TRP A 200 12.70 4.26 3.34
CA TRP A 200 13.54 5.31 3.92
C TRP A 200 12.87 5.91 5.15
N LEU A 201 11.55 6.10 5.08
CA LEU A 201 10.78 6.61 6.22
C LEU A 201 10.81 5.63 7.39
N ASP A 202 10.66 4.32 7.15
CA ASP A 202 10.80 3.27 8.17
C ASP A 202 12.21 3.28 8.79
N ALA A 203 13.26 3.44 7.99
CA ALA A 203 14.63 3.56 8.50
C ALA A 203 14.83 4.77 9.44
N CYS A 204 14.03 5.84 9.31
CA CYS A 204 14.07 6.97 10.23
C CYS A 204 13.55 6.61 11.64
N PHE A 205 12.72 5.56 11.78
CA PHE A 205 12.26 5.04 13.06
C PHE A 205 13.28 4.12 13.75
N ALA A 206 14.29 3.63 13.05
CA ALA A 206 15.31 2.72 13.59
C ALA A 206 16.24 3.36 14.62
N ARG A 207 16.23 4.69 14.75
CA ARG A 207 17.20 5.43 15.56
C ARG A 207 16.97 5.19 17.06
N GLY A 208 18.05 4.76 17.71
CA GLY A 208 18.09 4.54 19.16
C GLY A 208 17.94 5.83 19.99
N PRO A 209 17.88 5.72 21.32
CA PRO A 209 17.63 6.84 22.24
C PRO A 209 18.59 8.02 22.06
N ASP A 210 19.86 7.74 21.74
CA ASP A 210 20.93 8.73 21.65
C ASP A 210 21.10 9.35 20.25
N ALA A 211 20.31 8.89 19.27
CA ALA A 211 20.44 9.29 17.87
C ALA A 211 19.28 10.21 17.44
N SER A 212 19.50 11.53 17.53
CA SER A 212 18.55 12.52 17.02
C SER A 212 18.56 12.63 15.49
N LEU A 213 17.43 13.02 14.92
CA LEU A 213 17.31 13.35 13.50
C LEU A 213 17.92 14.73 13.25
N ASP A 214 18.84 14.79 12.29
CA ASP A 214 19.41 16.06 11.86
C ASP A 214 18.33 16.96 11.21
N PRO A 215 18.52 18.30 11.22
CA PRO A 215 17.53 19.24 10.67
C PRO A 215 17.16 19.00 9.20
N THR A 216 18.07 18.43 8.39
CA THR A 216 17.81 18.16 6.98
C THR A 216 16.89 16.94 6.83
N THR A 217 17.14 15.87 7.58
CA THR A 217 16.23 14.71 7.61
C THR A 217 14.85 15.08 8.15
N ARG A 218 14.76 15.94 9.18
CA ARG A 218 13.48 16.44 9.70
C ARG A 218 12.65 17.16 8.65
N ARG A 219 13.27 18.07 7.89
CA ARG A 219 12.62 18.78 6.77
C ARG A 219 12.17 17.83 5.67
N ARG A 220 12.96 16.81 5.37
CA ARG A 220 12.65 15.76 4.38
C ARG A 220 11.45 14.90 4.79
N ILE A 221 11.35 14.54 6.06
CA ILE A 221 10.19 13.82 6.61
C ILE A 221 8.92 14.65 6.42
N LEU A 222 9.00 15.95 6.72
CA LEU A 222 7.87 16.87 6.54
C LEU A 222 7.49 17.04 5.05
N ALA A 223 8.49 17.20 4.19
CA ALA A 223 8.30 17.33 2.75
C ALA A 223 7.90 16.02 2.07
N GLY A 224 7.96 14.88 2.76
CA GLY A 224 7.72 13.56 2.20
C GLY A 224 8.69 13.23 1.07
N CYS A 225 9.99 13.49 1.24
CA CYS A 225 11.00 13.18 0.24
C CYS A 225 12.26 12.58 0.89
N ALA A 226 12.68 11.39 0.45
CA ALA A 226 13.83 10.68 1.05
C ALA A 226 15.16 11.41 0.82
N SER A 227 15.27 12.08 -0.32
CA SER A 227 16.36 12.95 -0.72
C SER A 227 15.90 13.66 -2.00
N GLY A 228 16.62 14.65 -2.52
CA GLY A 228 16.42 15.09 -3.89
C GLY A 228 16.71 14.00 -4.95
N ALA A 229 16.96 12.75 -4.56
CA ALA A 229 17.07 11.60 -5.45
C ALA A 229 15.71 10.93 -5.63
N ARG A 230 15.43 10.53 -6.87
CA ARG A 230 14.15 10.06 -7.40
C ARG A 230 13.55 8.94 -6.55
N ASP A 231 12.22 8.98 -6.43
CA ASP A 231 11.41 7.90 -5.86
C ASP A 231 11.69 6.59 -6.62
N GLN A 232 12.10 5.56 -5.89
CA GLN A 232 12.47 4.26 -6.46
C GLN A 232 11.26 3.31 -6.60
N GLY A 233 10.07 3.67 -6.09
CA GLY A 233 8.89 2.81 -6.10
C GLY A 233 8.97 1.60 -5.16
N ALA A 234 8.02 0.67 -5.27
CA ALA A 234 7.97 -0.55 -4.45
C ALA A 234 9.23 -1.40 -4.63
N ILE A 235 9.78 -1.96 -3.54
CA ILE A 235 10.99 -2.80 -3.64
C ILE A 235 10.66 -4.10 -4.37
N VAL A 236 11.26 -4.27 -5.54
CA VAL A 236 11.15 -5.49 -6.36
C VAL A 236 12.28 -6.46 -6.01
N CYS A 237 13.51 -5.96 -5.85
CA CYS A 237 14.65 -6.79 -5.44
C CYS A 237 15.03 -6.53 -3.98
N SER A 238 14.64 -7.42 -3.09
CA SER A 238 15.00 -7.36 -1.65
C SER A 238 16.50 -7.55 -1.39
N CYS A 239 17.21 -8.30 -2.24
CA CYS A 239 18.63 -8.61 -2.05
C CYS A 239 19.52 -7.38 -2.27
N HIS A 240 19.20 -6.56 -3.28
CA HIS A 240 19.94 -5.33 -3.61
C HIS A 240 19.15 -4.03 -3.35
N GLN A 241 17.98 -4.14 -2.71
CA GLN A 241 17.09 -3.01 -2.37
C GLN A 241 16.72 -2.16 -3.61
N VAL A 242 16.43 -2.82 -4.73
CA VAL A 242 16.04 -2.13 -5.99
C VAL A 242 14.53 -2.00 -6.08
N GLY A 243 14.06 -0.77 -6.31
CA GLY A 243 12.64 -0.47 -6.50
C GLY A 243 12.15 -0.50 -7.94
N GLN A 244 10.84 -0.70 -8.11
CA GLN A 244 10.12 -0.81 -9.38
C GLN A 244 10.35 0.38 -10.30
N ARG A 245 10.36 1.61 -9.78
CA ARG A 245 10.52 2.80 -10.62
C ARG A 245 11.94 2.91 -11.18
N SER A 246 12.96 2.51 -10.41
CA SER A 246 14.33 2.40 -10.90
C SER A 246 14.46 1.38 -12.04
N ILE A 247 13.72 0.26 -11.93
CA ILE A 247 13.66 -0.77 -12.97
C ILE A 247 12.97 -0.22 -14.22
N VAL A 248 11.79 0.38 -14.09
CA VAL A 248 11.06 0.99 -15.22
C VAL A 248 11.90 2.08 -15.92
N GLU A 249 12.60 2.94 -15.17
CA GLU A 249 13.51 3.93 -15.74
C GLU A 249 14.66 3.28 -16.54
N ALA A 250 15.23 2.17 -16.03
CA ALA A 250 16.26 1.42 -16.74
C ALA A 250 15.73 0.77 -18.02
N VAL A 251 14.53 0.18 -17.98
CA VAL A 251 13.87 -0.39 -19.17
C VAL A 251 13.63 0.70 -20.23
N ARG A 252 13.11 1.86 -19.82
CA ARG A 252 12.92 3.01 -20.72
C ARG A 252 14.22 3.58 -21.28
N ALA A 253 15.34 3.39 -20.57
CA ALA A 253 16.66 3.78 -21.03
C ALA A 253 17.31 2.74 -21.97
N GLY A 254 16.62 1.63 -22.27
CA GLY A 254 17.06 0.62 -23.25
C GLY A 254 17.44 -0.75 -22.65
N ASP A 255 17.34 -0.94 -21.33
CA ASP A 255 17.65 -2.23 -20.70
C ASP A 255 16.49 -3.23 -20.91
N ALA A 256 16.48 -3.90 -22.06
CA ALA A 256 15.38 -4.76 -22.52
C ALA A 256 15.48 -6.24 -22.07
N SER A 257 16.34 -6.56 -21.11
CA SER A 257 16.49 -7.93 -20.58
C SER A 257 16.77 -7.91 -19.08
N VAL A 258 16.46 -9.03 -18.42
CA VAL A 258 16.75 -9.21 -17.00
C VAL A 258 18.26 -9.14 -16.75
N GLU A 259 19.06 -9.67 -17.68
CA GLU A 259 20.51 -9.62 -17.64
C GLU A 259 21.03 -8.19 -17.72
N ALA A 260 20.45 -7.34 -18.59
CA ALA A 260 20.79 -5.92 -18.68
C ALA A 260 20.41 -5.15 -17.41
N LEU A 261 19.20 -5.40 -16.87
CA LEU A 261 18.77 -4.82 -15.59
C LEU A 261 19.67 -5.27 -14.44
N GLY A 262 20.11 -6.54 -14.43
CA GLY A 262 21.05 -7.08 -13.47
C GLY A 262 22.45 -6.46 -13.58
N ALA A 263 22.93 -6.21 -14.79
CA ALA A 263 24.22 -5.53 -15.00
C ALA A 263 24.21 -4.09 -14.48
N ARG A 264 23.07 -3.39 -14.59
CA ARG A 264 22.95 -1.97 -14.20
C ARG A 264 22.55 -1.76 -12.74
N LEU A 265 21.55 -2.52 -12.26
CA LEU A 265 20.90 -2.32 -10.96
C LEU A 265 21.22 -3.44 -9.97
N ALA A 266 21.97 -4.47 -10.38
CA ALA A 266 22.25 -5.70 -9.62
C ALA A 266 21.02 -6.57 -9.29
N CYS A 267 19.80 -6.17 -9.64
CA CYS A 267 18.61 -6.99 -9.40
C CYS A 267 18.65 -8.31 -10.17
N GLY A 268 18.10 -9.39 -9.59
CA GLY A 268 18.08 -10.72 -10.21
C GLY A 268 19.40 -11.50 -10.14
N THR A 269 20.49 -10.91 -9.65
CA THR A 269 21.84 -11.55 -9.71
C THR A 269 22.18 -12.44 -8.50
N GLN A 270 21.49 -12.28 -7.36
CA GLN A 270 21.84 -13.00 -6.13
C GLN A 270 20.88 -14.14 -5.78
N CYS A 271 19.62 -13.81 -5.47
CA CYS A 271 18.66 -14.77 -4.91
C CYS A 271 17.55 -15.18 -5.89
N GLY A 272 17.45 -14.52 -7.05
CA GLY A 272 16.49 -14.84 -8.12
C GLY A 272 15.00 -14.58 -7.80
N SER A 273 14.62 -14.22 -6.58
CA SER A 273 13.20 -14.08 -6.18
C SER A 273 12.44 -12.97 -6.92
N CYS A 274 13.16 -11.98 -7.44
CA CYS A 274 12.61 -10.85 -8.19
C CYS A 274 12.47 -11.13 -9.70
N LEU A 275 12.98 -12.26 -10.20
CA LEU A 275 12.99 -12.56 -11.64
C LEU A 275 11.60 -12.60 -12.29
N PRO A 276 10.54 -13.18 -11.68
CA PRO A 276 9.21 -13.18 -12.29
C PRO A 276 8.64 -11.77 -12.43
N GLU A 277 8.84 -10.92 -11.42
CA GLU A 277 8.34 -9.56 -11.39
C GLU A 277 9.13 -8.64 -12.35
N LEU A 278 10.45 -8.84 -12.48
CA LEU A 278 11.26 -8.18 -13.50
C LEU A 278 10.77 -8.48 -14.93
N LYS A 279 10.38 -9.72 -15.21
CA LYS A 279 9.83 -10.11 -16.51
C LYS A 279 8.48 -9.45 -16.79
N SER A 280 7.58 -9.41 -15.81
CA SER A 280 6.29 -8.70 -15.93
C SER A 280 6.50 -7.22 -16.28
N LEU A 281 7.41 -6.55 -15.57
CA LEU A 281 7.70 -5.13 -15.81
C LEU A 281 8.32 -4.88 -17.20
N LEU A 282 9.17 -5.79 -17.68
CA LEU A 282 9.73 -5.72 -19.04
C LEU A 282 8.65 -5.89 -20.12
N GLU A 283 7.72 -6.84 -19.92
CA GLU A 283 6.59 -7.08 -20.84
C GLU A 283 5.60 -5.90 -20.85
N GLU A 284 5.32 -5.32 -19.68
CA GLU A 284 4.44 -4.15 -19.55
C GLU A 284 5.01 -2.91 -20.25
N GLU A 285 6.30 -2.60 -20.04
CA GLU A 285 6.91 -1.40 -20.62
C GLU A 285 7.24 -1.56 -22.12
N SER A 286 7.60 -2.76 -22.59
CA SER A 286 7.82 -3.01 -24.02
C SER A 286 6.54 -2.86 -24.85
N ALA A 287 5.38 -3.17 -24.27
CA ALA A 287 4.08 -2.91 -24.88
C ALA A 287 3.75 -1.41 -24.97
N HIS A 288 4.35 -0.56 -24.13
CA HIS A 288 4.13 0.89 -24.12
C HIS A 288 5.02 1.66 -25.11
N VAL A 289 6.17 1.11 -25.51
CA VAL A 289 7.10 1.74 -26.47
C VAL A 289 6.71 1.50 -27.94
N SER A 290 5.78 0.57 -28.19
CA SER A 290 5.38 0.13 -29.54
C SER A 290 4.14 0.84 -30.11
N VAL A 291 3.76 2.00 -29.56
CA VAL A 291 2.67 2.89 -30.01
C VAL A 291 3.24 4.28 -30.27
#